data_AF-A0A7S1M798-F1
#
_entry.id   AF-A0A7S1M798-F1
#
_cell.length_a   1.000
_cell.length_b   1.000
_cell.length_c   1.000
_cell.angle_alpha   90.00
_cell.angle_beta   90.00
_cell.angle_gamma   90.00
#
_symmetry.space_group_name_H-M   'P 1'
#
loop_
_entity.id
_entity.type
_entity.pdbx_description
1 polymer ?
#
loop_
_entity_poly.entity_id
_entity_poly.type
_entity_poly.pdbx_seq_one_letter_code
_entity_poly.pdbx_strand_id
1 'polypeptide(L)'
;RRDGLRAVKTALLYAFQCPEYENLCVVATTQRPWDVCPSVRKRLQKRCYLPPPTAGHRRDQLLRALKDIADKTNATHKSPVVDRKLTDDEFVRDVADMLDGCTPADVAVVIREMQMGVVADIVNRATHFRPIRTLRPTATDEDATEDPREYHHDERWVPCDALRHPQDAVAARWHELPDTAPIGSPAASRVECPPLQQRHLLAAAARMR
;
A
#
# COMPACT_ATOMS: atom_id res chain seq x y z
N ARG A 1 -22.89 34.32 14.45
CA ARG A 1 -22.32 32.99 14.03
C ARG A 1 -23.15 31.79 14.52
N ARG A 2 -23.75 31.79 15.72
CA ARG A 2 -24.59 30.67 16.22
C ARG A 2 -25.92 30.48 15.49
N ASP A 3 -26.45 31.53 14.87
CA ASP A 3 -27.75 31.46 14.17
C ASP A 3 -27.69 30.65 12.87
N GLY A 4 -26.54 30.66 12.19
CA GLY A 4 -26.32 29.86 10.98
C GLY A 4 -26.35 28.35 11.25
N LEU A 5 -25.76 27.88 12.36
CA LEU A 5 -25.80 26.46 12.74
C LEU A 5 -27.22 26.00 13.10
N ARG A 6 -28.04 26.88 13.70
CA ARG A 6 -29.46 26.59 13.94
C ARG A 6 -30.23 26.49 12.63
N ALA A 7 -30.03 27.43 11.71
CA ALA A 7 -30.67 27.42 10.40
C ALA A 7 -30.32 26.16 9.60
N VAL A 8 -29.04 25.77 9.56
CA VAL A 8 -28.59 24.53 8.89
C VAL A 8 -29.22 23.30 9.53
N LYS A 9 -29.27 23.23 10.86
CA LYS A 9 -29.93 22.13 11.56
C LYS A 9 -31.40 22.04 11.18
N THR A 10 -32.12 23.17 11.17
CA THR A 10 -33.55 23.21 10.81
C THR A 10 -33.77 22.78 9.36
N ALA A 11 -32.96 23.26 8.43
CA ALA A 11 -33.03 22.87 7.02
C ALA A 11 -32.80 21.36 6.83
N LEU A 12 -31.80 20.80 7.51
CA LEU A 12 -31.54 19.37 7.47
C LEU A 12 -32.71 18.53 8.04
N LEU A 13 -33.29 18.98 9.16
CA LEU A 13 -34.46 18.31 9.74
C LEU A 13 -35.68 18.38 8.82
N TYR A 14 -35.88 19.48 8.11
CA TYR A 14 -36.93 19.60 7.11
C TYR A 14 -36.69 18.64 5.94
N ALA A 15 -35.46 18.55 5.42
CA ALA A 15 -35.10 17.65 4.34
C ALA A 15 -35.38 16.18 4.66
N PHE A 16 -35.09 15.72 5.89
CA PHE A 16 -35.42 14.35 6.32
C PHE A 16 -36.91 14.00 6.32
N GLN A 17 -37.80 15.00 6.22
CA GLN A 17 -39.25 14.83 6.17
C GLN A 17 -39.84 15.12 4.79
N CYS A 18 -39.03 15.59 3.85
CA CYS A 18 -39.51 15.96 2.53
C CYS A 18 -39.81 14.70 1.71
N PRO A 19 -41.04 14.54 1.18
CA PRO A 19 -41.40 13.37 0.36
C PRO A 19 -40.60 13.30 -0.95
N GLU A 20 -40.06 14.43 -1.42
CA GLU A 20 -39.19 14.50 -2.60
C GLU A 20 -37.91 13.66 -2.46
N TYR A 21 -37.51 13.29 -1.23
CA TYR A 21 -36.29 12.52 -0.96
C TYR A 21 -36.54 11.09 -0.48
N GLU A 22 -37.72 10.52 -0.75
CA GLU A 22 -38.09 9.17 -0.30
C GLU A 22 -37.12 8.08 -0.79
N ASN A 23 -36.53 8.26 -1.98
CA ASN A 23 -35.56 7.32 -2.56
C ASN A 23 -34.09 7.64 -2.22
N LEU A 24 -33.83 8.59 -1.32
CA LEU A 24 -32.48 8.98 -0.93
C LEU A 24 -32.02 8.22 0.31
N CYS A 25 -30.85 7.57 0.23
CA CYS A 25 -30.18 7.01 1.40
C CYS A 25 -29.19 8.03 1.98
N VAL A 26 -29.37 8.39 3.26
CA VAL A 26 -28.45 9.28 3.99
C VAL A 26 -27.51 8.45 4.85
N VAL A 27 -26.22 8.51 4.52
CA VAL A 27 -25.14 7.87 5.30
C VAL A 27 -24.37 8.95 6.05
N ALA A 28 -24.23 8.78 7.37
CA ALA A 28 -23.47 9.68 8.23
C ALA A 28 -22.45 8.89 9.04
N THR A 29 -21.24 9.42 9.17
CA THR A 29 -20.15 8.85 9.96
C THR A 29 -19.83 9.74 11.16
N THR A 30 -19.57 9.14 12.32
CA THR A 30 -19.16 9.89 13.52
C THR A 30 -18.33 9.00 14.44
N GLN A 31 -17.28 9.58 15.02
CA GLN A 31 -16.51 8.97 16.11
C GLN A 31 -17.09 9.29 17.49
N ARG A 32 -18.01 10.26 17.58
CA ARG A 32 -18.59 10.76 18.84
C ARG A 32 -20.13 10.75 18.76
N PRO A 33 -20.77 9.58 18.89
CA PRO A 33 -22.21 9.46 18.76
C PRO A 33 -23.01 10.18 19.85
N TRP A 34 -22.40 10.45 21.02
CA TRP A 34 -23.01 11.20 22.11
C TRP A 34 -23.12 12.71 21.84
N ASP A 35 -22.26 13.26 20.99
CA ASP A 35 -22.28 14.69 20.62
C ASP A 35 -23.37 15.01 19.58
N VAL A 36 -23.95 13.98 18.95
CA VAL A 36 -24.97 14.16 17.92
C VAL A 36 -26.28 14.64 18.55
N CYS A 37 -26.81 15.76 18.04
CA CYS A 37 -28.07 16.34 18.51
C CYS A 37 -29.20 15.29 18.51
N PRO A 38 -29.95 15.13 19.63
CA PRO A 38 -31.01 14.14 19.73
C PRO A 38 -32.05 14.17 18.60
N SER A 39 -32.36 15.35 18.06
CA SER A 39 -33.32 15.53 16.96
C SER A 39 -32.85 14.90 15.64
N VAL A 40 -31.55 15.01 15.33
CA VAL A 40 -30.95 14.39 14.14
C VAL A 40 -30.78 12.89 14.37
N ARG A 41 -30.32 12.52 15.57
CA ARG A 41 -30.11 11.12 15.97
C ARG A 41 -31.38 10.27 15.83
N LYS A 42 -32.57 10.84 16.11
CA LYS A 42 -33.87 10.15 15.94
C LYS A 42 -34.26 9.89 14.48
N ARG A 43 -33.77 10.70 13.53
CA ARG A 43 -34.07 10.57 12.09
C ARG A 43 -33.13 9.63 11.36
N LEU A 44 -31.94 9.37 11.94
CA LEU A 44 -31.05 8.29 11.52
C LEU A 44 -31.56 6.96 12.09
N GLN A 45 -32.38 6.28 11.30
CA GLN A 45 -33.13 5.08 11.70
C GLN A 45 -32.23 3.88 12.00
N LYS A 46 -31.21 3.66 11.18
CA LYS A 46 -30.25 2.56 11.32
C LYS A 46 -28.92 3.11 11.82
N ARG A 47 -28.36 2.47 12.85
CA ARG A 47 -27.05 2.81 13.41
C ARG A 47 -26.23 1.53 13.49
N CYS A 48 -25.13 1.50 12.75
CA CYS A 48 -24.21 0.39 12.74
C CYS A 48 -22.96 0.81 13.51
N TYR A 49 -22.62 0.09 14.57
CA TYR A 49 -21.32 0.24 15.22
C TYR A 49 -20.27 -0.46 14.37
N LEU A 50 -19.16 0.24 14.09
CA LEU A 50 -18.00 -0.31 13.40
C LEU A 50 -16.93 -0.63 14.45
N PRO A 51 -16.79 -1.90 14.89
CA PRO A 51 -15.73 -2.27 15.79
C PRO A 51 -14.36 -2.16 15.12
N PRO A 52 -13.27 -2.10 15.90
CA PRO A 52 -11.92 -2.31 15.38
C PRO A 52 -11.84 -3.61 14.56
N PRO A 53 -10.98 -3.68 13.54
CA PRO A 53 -10.86 -4.85 12.68
C PRO A 53 -10.34 -6.04 13.48
N THR A 54 -10.96 -7.21 13.29
CA THR A 54 -10.48 -8.49 13.82
C THR A 54 -9.14 -8.88 13.16
N ALA A 55 -8.39 -9.81 13.75
CA ALA A 55 -7.15 -10.34 13.17
C ALA A 55 -7.29 -10.77 11.68
N GLY A 56 -8.37 -11.48 11.33
CA GLY A 56 -8.66 -11.87 9.93
C GLY A 56 -8.80 -10.67 8.99
N HIS A 57 -9.65 -9.69 9.34
CA HIS A 57 -9.80 -8.44 8.59
C HIS A 57 -8.48 -7.66 8.44
N ARG A 58 -7.64 -7.59 9.48
CA ARG A 58 -6.32 -6.95 9.42
C ARG A 58 -5.39 -7.69 8.46
N ARG A 59 -5.36 -9.02 8.52
CA ARG A 59 -4.62 -9.87 7.58
C ARG A 59 -5.08 -9.63 6.14
N ASP A 60 -6.38 -9.63 5.88
CA ASP A 60 -6.93 -9.37 4.55
C ASP A 60 -6.61 -7.96 4.05
N GLN A 61 -6.63 -6.96 4.94
CA GLN A 61 -6.24 -5.59 4.62
C GLN A 61 -4.76 -5.50 4.26
N LEU A 62 -3.88 -6.11 5.06
CA LEU A 62 -2.45 -6.20 4.78
C LEU A 62 -2.21 -6.91 3.44
N LEU A 63 -2.80 -8.08 3.22
CA LEU A 63 -2.67 -8.84 1.98
C LEU A 63 -3.12 -8.04 0.76
N ARG A 64 -4.27 -7.37 0.82
CA ARG A 64 -4.77 -6.52 -0.27
C ARG A 64 -3.82 -5.37 -0.56
N ALA A 65 -3.39 -4.64 0.47
CA ALA A 65 -2.50 -3.51 0.29
C ALA A 65 -1.11 -3.92 -0.22
N LEU A 66 -0.58 -5.07 0.22
CA LEU A 66 0.68 -5.63 -0.29
C LEU A 66 0.53 -6.10 -1.75
N LYS A 67 -0.61 -6.70 -2.11
CA LYS A 67 -0.94 -7.05 -3.50
C LYS A 67 -1.09 -5.81 -4.38
N ASP A 68 -1.77 -4.77 -3.91
CA ASP A 68 -1.90 -3.51 -4.66
C ASP A 68 -0.53 -2.87 -4.94
N ILE A 69 0.41 -2.98 -4.00
CA ILE A 69 1.79 -2.54 -4.21
C ILE A 69 2.45 -3.41 -5.28
N ALA A 70 2.28 -4.73 -5.21
CA ALA A 70 2.79 -5.64 -6.24
C ALA A 70 2.23 -5.31 -7.62
N ASP A 71 0.92 -5.14 -7.72
CA ASP A 71 0.21 -4.92 -8.98
C ASP A 71 0.53 -3.55 -9.58
N LYS A 72 0.64 -2.49 -8.76
CA LYS A 72 1.12 -1.18 -9.23
C LYS A 72 2.57 -1.23 -9.70
N THR A 73 3.41 -2.07 -9.09
CA THR A 73 4.76 -2.32 -9.61
C THR A 73 4.78 -3.20 -10.86
N ASN A 74 3.70 -3.96 -11.12
CA ASN A 74 3.55 -4.89 -12.25
C ASN A 74 2.81 -4.33 -13.47
N ALA A 75 1.98 -3.30 -13.29
CA ALA A 75 1.12 -2.73 -14.33
C ALA A 75 1.89 -1.93 -15.40
N THR A 76 3.14 -1.53 -15.12
CA THR A 76 4.00 -0.87 -16.14
C THR A 76 5.03 -1.84 -16.73
N HIS A 77 5.51 -2.79 -15.93
CA HIS A 77 6.42 -3.86 -16.34
C HIS A 77 6.16 -5.02 -15.39
N LYS A 78 5.96 -6.26 -15.86
CA LYS A 78 5.92 -7.45 -14.98
C LYS A 78 7.23 -7.49 -14.18
N SER A 79 7.21 -6.97 -12.96
CA SER A 79 8.41 -6.70 -12.20
C SER A 79 8.41 -7.58 -10.96
N PRO A 80 9.46 -8.36 -10.69
CA PRO A 80 9.50 -9.26 -9.55
C PRO A 80 9.65 -8.53 -8.19
N VAL A 81 9.20 -7.29 -8.09
CA VAL A 81 9.54 -6.26 -7.09
C VAL A 81 8.79 -6.41 -5.76
N VAL A 82 7.69 -7.16 -5.74
CA VAL A 82 7.15 -7.69 -4.48
C VAL A 82 7.59 -9.12 -4.38
N ASP A 83 8.50 -9.36 -3.44
CA ASP A 83 8.99 -10.70 -3.17
C ASP A 83 7.81 -11.63 -2.94
N ARG A 84 7.84 -12.79 -3.59
CA ARG A 84 6.85 -13.86 -3.40
C ARG A 84 6.71 -14.28 -1.92
N LYS A 85 7.69 -13.92 -1.08
CA LYS A 85 7.73 -14.11 0.37
C LYS A 85 6.99 -13.03 1.18
N LEU A 86 6.70 -11.86 0.62
CA LEU A 86 5.97 -10.79 1.32
C LEU A 86 4.47 -11.12 1.46
N THR A 87 3.95 -11.93 0.56
CA THR A 87 2.58 -12.46 0.56
C THR A 87 2.48 -13.82 1.25
N ASP A 88 3.52 -14.24 1.98
CA ASP A 88 3.48 -15.49 2.72
C ASP A 88 2.44 -15.41 3.84
N ASP A 89 1.55 -16.39 3.87
CA ASP A 89 0.35 -16.37 4.70
C ASP A 89 0.68 -16.42 6.20
N GLU A 90 1.76 -17.12 6.56
CA GLU A 90 2.24 -17.19 7.95
C GLU A 90 2.84 -15.84 8.40
N PHE A 91 3.72 -15.26 7.58
CA PHE A 91 4.32 -13.96 7.87
C PHE A 91 3.28 -12.86 8.04
N VAL A 92 2.29 -12.78 7.15
CA VAL A 92 1.25 -11.75 7.23
C VAL A 92 0.32 -11.97 8.42
N ARG A 93 0.07 -13.23 8.81
CA ARG A 93 -0.66 -13.53 10.05
C ARG A 93 0.08 -12.98 11.27
N ASP A 94 1.38 -13.26 11.38
CA ASP A 94 2.17 -12.83 12.54
C ASP A 94 2.24 -11.28 12.63
N VAL A 95 2.33 -10.59 11.48
CA VAL A 95 2.23 -9.12 11.42
C VAL A 95 0.84 -8.62 11.82
N ALA A 96 -0.23 -9.30 11.40
CA ALA A 96 -1.61 -8.93 11.76
C ALA A 96 -1.90 -9.11 13.26
N ASP A 97 -1.26 -10.08 13.90
CA ASP A 97 -1.31 -10.32 15.34
C ASP A 97 -0.46 -9.29 16.12
N MET A 98 0.59 -8.76 15.50
CA MET A 98 1.34 -7.63 16.08
C MET A 98 0.52 -6.34 16.14
N LEU A 99 -0.32 -6.10 15.13
CA LEU A 99 -1.16 -4.91 14.98
C LEU A 99 -2.52 -5.04 15.68
N ASP A 100 -2.59 -5.77 16.80
CA ASP A 100 -3.83 -5.89 17.55
C ASP A 100 -4.25 -4.55 18.18
N GLY A 101 -5.53 -4.22 18.05
CA GLY A 101 -6.07 -2.92 18.47
C GLY A 101 -5.82 -1.76 17.49
N CYS A 102 -5.02 -1.93 16.45
CA CYS A 102 -4.80 -0.89 15.44
C CYS A 102 -6.04 -0.67 14.57
N THR A 103 -6.28 0.59 14.20
CA THR A 103 -7.35 0.95 13.25
C THR A 103 -6.92 0.65 11.81
N PRO A 104 -7.86 0.58 10.85
CA PRO A 104 -7.50 0.41 9.44
C PRO A 104 -6.60 1.53 8.90
N ALA A 105 -6.68 2.73 9.47
CA ALA A 105 -5.81 3.85 9.12
C ALA A 105 -4.37 3.61 9.59
N ASP A 106 -4.20 3.08 10.80
CA ASP A 106 -2.91 2.74 11.39
C ASP A 106 -2.17 1.68 10.56
N VAL A 107 -2.90 0.65 10.10
CA VAL A 107 -2.35 -0.37 9.18
C VAL A 107 -1.84 0.28 7.88
N ALA A 108 -2.56 1.25 7.33
CA ALA A 108 -2.12 1.95 6.13
C ALA A 108 -0.86 2.80 6.37
N VAL A 109 -0.70 3.39 7.56
CA VAL A 109 0.51 4.11 7.95
C VAL A 109 1.70 3.15 8.02
N VAL A 110 1.55 1.98 8.64
CA VAL A 110 2.60 0.95 8.72
C VAL A 110 3.09 0.53 7.33
N ILE A 111 2.17 0.33 6.39
CA ILE A 111 2.52 -0.03 5.00
C ILE A 111 3.26 1.12 4.31
N ARG A 112 2.83 2.36 4.52
CA ARG A 112 3.49 3.54 3.95
C ARG A 112 4.89 3.74 4.52
N GLU A 113 5.05 3.55 5.83
CA GLU A 113 6.36 3.57 6.48
C GLU A 113 7.28 2.48 5.92
N MET A 114 6.75 1.28 5.68
CA MET A 114 7.51 0.22 5.05
C MET A 114 8.03 0.63 3.67
N GLN A 115 7.16 1.18 2.81
CA GLN A 115 7.54 1.66 1.48
C GLN A 115 8.61 2.75 1.57
N MET A 116 8.46 3.69 2.50
CA MET A 116 9.39 4.81 2.64
C MET A 116 10.71 4.40 3.30
N GLY A 117 10.70 3.39 4.15
CA GLY A 117 11.91 2.77 4.70
C GLY A 117 12.78 2.16 3.59
N VAL A 118 12.15 1.47 2.62
CA VAL A 118 12.87 0.92 1.45
C VAL A 118 13.50 2.03 0.62
N VAL A 119 12.75 3.09 0.30
CA VAL A 119 13.28 4.24 -0.45
C VAL A 119 14.41 4.93 0.31
N ALA A 120 14.25 5.15 1.62
CA ALA A 120 15.27 5.79 2.45
C ALA A 120 16.57 4.97 2.51
N ASP A 121 16.48 3.64 2.57
CA ASP A 121 17.65 2.76 2.53
C ASP A 121 18.34 2.82 1.15
N ILE A 122 17.59 2.85 0.06
CA ILE A 122 18.14 3.00 -1.30
C ILE A 122 18.85 4.35 -1.46
N VAL A 123 18.20 5.43 -1.05
CA VAL A 123 18.67 6.80 -1.28
C VAL A 123 19.88 7.14 -0.39
N ASN A 124 19.85 6.73 0.88
CA ASN A 124 20.84 7.19 1.86
C ASN A 124 21.89 6.14 2.22
N ARG A 125 21.61 4.84 2.07
CA ARG A 125 22.47 3.77 2.60
C ARG A 125 23.05 2.85 1.52
N ALA A 126 22.42 2.75 0.36
CA ALA A 126 22.92 1.89 -0.71
C ALA A 126 24.20 2.49 -1.34
N THR A 127 25.26 1.68 -1.36
CA THR A 127 26.57 2.04 -1.93
C THR A 127 26.91 1.23 -3.17
N HIS A 128 26.23 0.10 -3.38
CA HIS A 128 26.47 -0.81 -4.48
C HIS A 128 25.15 -1.19 -5.14
N PHE A 129 25.16 -1.21 -6.45
CA PHE A 129 24.01 -1.55 -7.28
C PHE A 129 24.37 -2.63 -8.30
N ARG A 130 23.39 -3.45 -8.64
CA ARG A 130 23.51 -4.52 -9.62
C ARG A 130 22.45 -4.36 -10.70
N PRO A 131 22.78 -4.49 -11.99
CA PRO A 131 21.79 -4.50 -13.06
C PRO A 131 21.09 -5.86 -13.08
N ILE A 132 19.76 -5.83 -13.15
CA ILE A 132 18.87 -6.98 -13.31
C ILE A 132 18.19 -6.83 -14.65
N ARG A 133 18.35 -7.84 -15.51
CA ARG A 133 17.63 -7.91 -16.77
C ARG A 133 16.23 -8.45 -16.53
N THR A 134 15.22 -7.61 -16.73
CA THR A 134 13.82 -8.07 -16.72
C THR A 134 13.36 -8.34 -18.14
N LEU A 135 12.73 -9.49 -18.35
CA LEU A 135 12.07 -9.81 -19.62
C LEU A 135 10.71 -9.14 -19.62
N ARG A 136 10.52 -8.12 -20.46
CA ARG A 136 9.20 -7.54 -20.72
C ARG A 136 8.55 -8.32 -21.88
N PRO A 137 7.37 -8.94 -21.69
CA PRO A 137 6.56 -9.35 -22.84
C PRO A 137 6.04 -8.09 -23.52
N THR A 138 6.24 -7.97 -24.83
CA THR A 138 5.63 -6.92 -25.66
C THR A 138 4.12 -6.98 -25.48
N ALA A 139 3.56 -5.91 -24.93
CA ALA A 139 2.12 -5.77 -24.76
C ALA A 139 1.74 -4.42 -25.34
N THR A 140 1.42 -4.43 -26.63
CA THR A 140 0.53 -3.47 -27.26
C THR A 140 -0.18 -4.20 -28.40
N ASP A 141 -1.50 -4.29 -28.27
CA ASP A 141 -2.40 -4.33 -29.41
C ASP A 141 -2.07 -3.14 -30.34
N GLU A 142 -2.15 -3.38 -31.66
CA GLU A 142 -2.09 -2.46 -32.81
C GLU A 142 -0.87 -2.45 -33.75
N ASP A 143 0.31 -3.01 -33.42
CA ASP A 143 1.41 -3.16 -34.39
C ASP A 143 1.93 -4.61 -34.49
N ALA A 144 1.08 -5.50 -35.01
CA ALA A 144 1.41 -6.91 -35.22
C ALA A 144 2.14 -7.16 -36.56
N THR A 145 3.40 -6.74 -36.70
CA THR A 145 4.25 -7.17 -37.83
C THR A 145 5.57 -7.81 -37.44
N GLU A 146 6.01 -7.83 -36.18
CA GLU A 146 7.32 -8.39 -35.83
C GLU A 146 7.25 -9.43 -34.69
N ASP A 147 8.14 -10.42 -34.76
CA ASP A 147 8.03 -11.77 -34.19
C ASP A 147 7.62 -11.86 -32.69
N PRO A 148 6.80 -12.86 -32.28
CA PRO A 148 6.37 -13.07 -30.88
C PRO A 148 7.48 -13.47 -29.87
N ARG A 149 8.75 -13.35 -30.25
CA ARG A 149 9.92 -13.78 -29.45
C ARG A 149 10.91 -12.66 -29.15
N GLU A 150 10.63 -11.42 -29.57
CA GLU A 150 11.52 -10.31 -29.31
C GLU A 150 11.28 -9.75 -27.90
N TYR A 151 12.18 -10.09 -26.98
CA TYR A 151 12.19 -9.56 -25.62
C TYR A 151 13.05 -8.29 -25.59
N HIS A 152 12.46 -7.14 -25.29
CA HIS A 152 13.28 -5.98 -24.92
C HIS A 152 13.90 -6.21 -23.54
N HIS A 153 15.23 -6.07 -23.47
CA HIS A 153 15.99 -6.12 -22.22
C HIS A 153 15.93 -4.75 -21.54
N ASP A 154 14.97 -4.55 -20.65
CA ASP A 154 15.03 -3.41 -19.72
C ASP A 154 16.05 -3.76 -18.62
N GLU A 155 17.19 -3.09 -18.62
CA GLU A 155 18.19 -3.19 -17.55
C GLU A 155 17.71 -2.38 -16.35
N ARG A 156 17.46 -3.05 -15.22
CA ARG A 156 16.93 -2.47 -13.99
C ARG A 156 17.96 -2.50 -12.87
N TRP A 157 18.32 -1.37 -12.27
CA TRP A 157 19.29 -1.36 -11.17
C TRP A 157 18.65 -1.65 -9.83
N VAL A 158 19.34 -2.45 -9.02
CA VAL A 158 18.86 -2.89 -7.71
C VAL A 158 19.99 -2.76 -6.69
N PRO A 159 19.71 -2.26 -5.46
CA PRO A 159 20.72 -2.21 -4.41
C PRO A 159 21.18 -3.63 -4.03
N CYS A 160 22.49 -3.81 -3.89
CA CYS A 160 23.08 -5.12 -3.58
C CYS A 160 24.16 -5.02 -2.49
N ASP A 161 24.43 -6.16 -1.86
CA ASP A 161 25.54 -6.29 -0.91
C ASP A 161 26.81 -6.74 -1.67
N ALA A 162 27.84 -5.89 -1.66
CA ALA A 162 29.11 -6.12 -2.35
C ALA A 162 29.82 -7.40 -1.90
N LEU A 163 29.60 -7.82 -0.64
CA LEU A 163 30.22 -9.03 -0.10
C LEU A 163 29.56 -10.31 -0.64
N ARG A 164 28.26 -10.25 -0.95
CA ARG A 164 27.52 -11.41 -1.48
C ARG A 164 27.63 -11.56 -2.98
N HIS A 165 27.71 -10.44 -3.71
CA HIS A 165 27.70 -10.44 -5.18
C HIS A 165 28.87 -9.62 -5.74
N PRO A 166 30.13 -10.04 -5.51
CA PRO A 166 31.30 -9.23 -5.86
C PRO A 166 31.51 -9.05 -7.36
N GLN A 167 30.98 -9.96 -8.20
CA GLN A 167 31.20 -9.93 -9.65
C GLN A 167 30.24 -9.00 -10.40
N ASP A 168 29.04 -8.78 -9.86
CA ASP A 168 27.99 -8.00 -10.51
C ASP A 168 27.72 -6.65 -9.80
N ALA A 169 28.40 -6.39 -8.67
CA ALA A 169 28.19 -5.20 -7.86
C ALA A 169 29.01 -4.03 -8.39
N VAL A 170 28.31 -2.97 -8.81
CA VAL A 170 28.89 -1.70 -9.22
C VAL A 170 28.79 -0.73 -8.04
N ALA A 171 29.93 -0.19 -7.59
CA ALA A 171 29.97 0.86 -6.60
C ALA A 171 29.47 2.17 -7.22
N ALA A 172 28.28 2.61 -6.81
CA ALA A 172 27.62 3.80 -7.33
C ALA A 172 26.64 4.33 -6.29
N ARG A 173 26.34 5.63 -6.32
CA ARG A 173 25.20 6.21 -5.62
C ARG A 173 23.96 6.20 -6.50
N TRP A 174 22.77 6.26 -5.90
CA TRP A 174 21.53 6.18 -6.65
C TRP A 174 21.38 7.28 -7.72
N HIS A 175 21.90 8.48 -7.47
CA HIS A 175 21.90 9.61 -8.42
C HIS A 175 22.88 9.45 -9.59
N GLU A 176 23.82 8.52 -9.49
CA GLU A 176 24.85 8.29 -10.51
C GLU A 176 24.39 7.21 -11.52
N LEU A 177 23.23 6.60 -11.27
CA LEU A 177 22.63 5.59 -12.14
C LEU A 177 21.94 6.25 -13.34
N PRO A 178 21.91 5.58 -14.51
CA PRO A 178 21.27 6.13 -15.70
C PRO A 178 19.75 6.31 -15.49
N ASP A 179 19.24 7.50 -15.82
CA ASP A 179 17.82 7.88 -15.66
C ASP A 179 16.84 6.97 -16.44
N THR A 180 17.33 6.27 -17.46
CA THR A 180 16.54 5.35 -18.29
C THR A 180 16.25 4.01 -17.62
N ALA A 181 16.89 3.70 -16.49
CA ALA A 181 16.77 2.42 -15.82
C ALA A 181 16.06 2.59 -14.45
N PRO A 182 14.77 2.21 -14.33
CA PRO A 182 14.02 2.43 -13.09
C PRO A 182 14.65 1.65 -11.94
N ILE A 183 14.90 2.28 -10.78
CA ILE A 183 15.44 1.55 -9.62
C ILE A 183 14.40 0.51 -9.16
N GLY A 184 14.83 -0.74 -9.04
CA GLY A 184 14.01 -1.86 -8.56
C GLY A 184 14.28 -2.16 -7.08
N SER A 185 13.31 -2.77 -6.42
CA SER A 185 13.57 -3.48 -5.16
C SER A 185 14.36 -4.76 -5.45
N PRO A 186 15.26 -5.22 -4.57
CA PRO A 186 15.95 -6.49 -4.74
C PRO A 186 14.97 -7.65 -4.67
N ALA A 187 14.43 -8.02 -5.83
CA ALA A 187 13.77 -9.29 -6.03
C ALA A 187 14.79 -10.40 -5.77
N ALA A 188 14.51 -11.22 -4.76
CA ALA A 188 15.28 -12.36 -4.27
C ALA A 188 16.37 -12.88 -5.24
N SER A 189 17.61 -12.41 -5.05
CA SER A 189 18.73 -13.35 -5.19
C SER A 189 18.52 -14.42 -4.11
N ARG A 190 18.66 -15.69 -4.48
CA ARG A 190 18.15 -16.91 -3.83
C ARG A 190 18.63 -17.20 -2.39
N VAL A 191 19.09 -16.23 -1.59
CA VAL A 191 19.83 -16.46 -0.33
C VAL A 191 19.43 -15.50 0.81
N GLU A 192 18.70 -16.06 1.78
CA GLU A 192 18.75 -15.88 3.25
C GLU A 192 18.64 -14.51 3.96
N CYS A 193 18.41 -13.38 3.28
CA CYS A 193 17.95 -12.17 3.99
C CYS A 193 16.43 -12.04 3.86
N PRO A 194 15.66 -11.74 4.94
CA PRO A 194 14.30 -11.28 4.77
C PRO A 194 14.37 -10.03 3.88
N PRO A 195 13.62 -9.97 2.78
CA PRO A 195 13.66 -8.85 1.86
C PRO A 195 13.46 -7.55 2.60
N LEU A 196 14.11 -6.48 2.14
CA LEU A 196 14.11 -5.15 2.80
C LEU A 196 12.70 -4.72 3.21
N GLN A 197 11.70 -5.03 2.36
CA GLN A 197 10.29 -4.82 2.61
C GLN A 197 9.77 -5.52 3.88
N GLN A 198 10.09 -6.81 4.10
CA GLN A 198 9.70 -7.53 5.32
C GLN A 198 10.34 -6.92 6.57
N ARG A 199 11.62 -6.55 6.50
CA ARG A 199 12.33 -5.94 7.63
C ARG A 199 11.69 -4.62 8.04
N HIS A 200 11.41 -3.76 7.07
CA HIS A 200 10.74 -2.47 7.34
C HIS A 200 9.29 -2.66 7.77
N LEU A 201 8.58 -3.66 7.26
CA LEU A 201 7.22 -3.98 7.72
C LEU A 201 7.20 -4.41 9.19
N LEU A 202 8.10 -5.34 9.57
CA LEU A 202 8.24 -5.78 10.96
C LEU A 202 8.65 -4.62 11.87
N ALA A 203 9.59 -3.78 11.44
CA ALA A 203 10.03 -2.63 12.21
C ALA A 203 8.91 -1.59 12.40
N ALA A 204 8.13 -1.32 11.35
CA ALA A 204 6.99 -0.40 11.41
C ALA A 204 5.88 -0.98 12.31
N ALA A 205 5.56 -2.27 12.18
CA ALA A 205 4.56 -2.93 13.02
C ALA A 205 4.99 -2.94 14.50
N ALA A 206 6.27 -3.16 14.80
CA ALA A 206 6.80 -3.16 16.16
C ALA A 206 6.73 -1.77 16.83
N ARG A 207 6.76 -0.66 16.07
CA ARG A 207 6.64 0.71 16.62
C ARG A 207 5.22 1.10 17.00
N MET A 208 4.22 0.37 16.50
CA MET A 208 2.81 0.63 16.79
C MET A 208 2.34 -0.03 18.09
N ARG A 209 3.17 -0.90 18.67
CA ARG A 209 2.99 -1.46 20.02
C ARG A 209 3.60 -0.53 21.06
#